data_AF-A0A9D4K8V0-F1
#
_entry.id   AF-A0A9D4K8V0-F1
#
_cell.length_a   1.000
_cell.length_b   1.000
_cell.length_c   1.000
_cell.angle_alpha   90.00
_cell.angle_beta   90.00
_cell.angle_gamma   90.00
#
_symmetry.space_group_name_H-M   'P 1'
#
loop_
_entity.id
_entity.type
_entity.pdbx_description
1 polymer ?
#
loop_
_entity_poly.entity_id
_entity_poly.type
_entity_poly.pdbx_seq_one_letter_code
_entity_poly.pdbx_strand_id
1 'polypeptide(L)'
;MFDSKYRKIEKKSMTLPPEILAFKLLRKANISKDERLLVLTGMNYDNEKTLYEEPKKSLKKFKGSEGSLSSLQESIKLEPAFLAANEEALIAAGY
;
A
#
# COMPACT_ATOMS: atom_id res chain seq x y z
N MET A 1 18.87 15.09 -11.77
CA MET A 1 20.21 14.87 -11.18
C MET A 1 20.42 13.48 -10.58
N PHE A 2 19.45 12.87 -9.88
CA PHE A 2 19.63 11.55 -9.24
C PHE A 2 19.79 10.38 -10.24
N ASP A 3 18.92 10.26 -11.26
CA ASP A 3 18.98 9.15 -12.22
C ASP A 3 20.26 9.11 -13.06
N SER A 4 20.83 10.27 -13.38
CA SER A 4 22.12 10.35 -14.09
C SER A 4 23.27 9.79 -13.24
N LYS A 5 23.26 10.08 -11.92
CA LYS A 5 24.23 9.51 -10.98
C LYS A 5 24.01 8.01 -10.81
N TYR A 6 22.77 7.56 -10.66
CA TYR A 6 22.44 6.13 -10.60
C TYR A 6 22.98 5.35 -11.82
N ARG A 7 22.74 5.86 -13.04
CA ARG A 7 23.22 5.20 -14.28
C ARG A 7 24.75 5.10 -14.36
N LYS A 8 25.48 6.05 -13.77
CA LYS A 8 26.94 5.99 -13.70
C LYS A 8 27.44 4.90 -12.74
N ILE A 9 26.70 4.64 -11.68
CA ILE A 9 27.00 3.61 -10.67
C ILE A 9 26.67 2.22 -11.22
N GLU A 10 25.53 2.09 -11.89
CA GLU A 10 25.12 0.87 -12.60
C GLU A 10 26.12 0.47 -13.70
N LYS A 11 26.62 1.44 -14.47
CA LYS A 11 27.69 1.21 -15.47
C LYS A 11 29.03 0.77 -14.87
N LYS A 12 29.26 1.03 -13.59
CA LYS A 12 30.47 0.64 -12.86
C LYS A 12 30.29 -0.67 -12.08
N SER A 13 29.18 -1.38 -12.27
CA SER A 13 28.87 -2.64 -11.59
C SER A 13 28.83 -2.52 -10.06
N MET A 14 28.55 -1.31 -9.55
CA MET A 14 28.42 -1.06 -8.11
C MET A 14 26.96 -1.18 -7.70
N THR A 15 26.70 -1.94 -6.62
CA THR A 15 25.37 -2.07 -6.03
C THR A 15 25.12 -0.94 -5.04
N LEU A 16 23.92 -0.35 -5.09
CA LEU A 16 23.51 0.66 -4.13
C LEU A 16 22.86 0.01 -2.92
N PRO A 17 22.98 0.62 -1.73
CA PRO A 17 22.25 0.20 -0.55
C PRO A 17 20.73 0.11 -0.79
N PRO A 18 20.04 -0.83 -0.12
CA PRO A 18 18.59 -1.03 -0.25
C PRO A 18 17.78 0.24 0.02
N GLU A 19 18.21 1.06 0.97
CA GLU A 19 17.63 2.37 1.31
C GLU A 19 17.56 3.30 0.10
N ILE A 20 18.67 3.47 -0.61
CA ILE A 20 18.76 4.37 -1.75
C ILE A 20 17.87 3.87 -2.90
N LEU A 21 17.77 2.55 -3.04
CA LEU A 21 16.87 1.91 -3.99
C LEU A 21 15.40 2.13 -3.61
N ALA A 22 15.06 2.06 -2.32
CA ALA A 22 13.72 2.34 -1.81
C ALA A 22 13.31 3.81 -2.09
N PHE A 23 14.18 4.77 -1.82
CA PHE A 23 13.92 6.18 -2.13
C PHE A 23 13.78 6.44 -3.64
N LYS A 24 14.59 5.75 -4.46
CA LYS A 24 14.45 5.79 -5.92
C LYS A 24 13.08 5.25 -6.35
N LEU A 25 12.64 4.13 -5.79
CA LEU A 25 11.34 3.51 -6.08
C LEU A 25 10.20 4.49 -5.79
N LEU A 26 10.17 5.06 -4.58
CA LEU A 26 9.16 6.04 -4.17
C LEU A 26 9.13 7.26 -5.08
N ARG A 27 10.29 7.75 -5.50
CA ARG A 27 10.39 8.89 -6.43
C ARG A 27 9.84 8.56 -7.82
N LYS A 28 9.97 7.31 -8.28
CA LYS A 28 9.47 6.86 -9.59
C LYS A 28 8.01 6.41 -9.56
N ALA A 29 7.44 6.13 -8.40
CA ALA A 29 6.07 5.63 -8.25
C ALA A 29 4.98 6.64 -8.65
N ASN A 30 5.35 7.91 -8.84
CA ASN A 30 4.44 9.00 -9.20
C ASN A 30 3.20 9.02 -8.29
N ILE A 31 3.45 9.02 -6.98
CA ILE A 31 2.47 9.09 -5.90
C ILE A 31 2.41 10.52 -5.35
N SER A 32 1.29 10.88 -4.74
CA SER A 32 1.11 12.17 -4.09
C SER A 32 2.06 12.34 -2.91
N LYS A 33 2.21 13.59 -2.44
CA LYS A 33 3.06 13.87 -1.26
C LYS A 33 2.54 13.15 -0.01
N ASP A 34 1.22 13.08 0.14
CA ASP A 34 0.57 12.48 1.30
C ASP A 34 0.67 10.94 1.26
N GLU A 35 0.48 10.34 0.09
CA GLU A 35 0.73 8.90 -0.13
C GLU A 35 2.19 8.55 0.16
N ARG A 36 3.13 9.41 -0.27
CA ARG A 36 4.55 9.22 0.03
C ARG A 36 4.84 9.29 1.51
N LEU A 37 4.22 10.22 2.23
CA LEU A 37 4.37 10.35 3.68
C LEU A 37 3.83 9.09 4.37
N LEU A 38 2.66 8.62 3.97
CA LEU A 38 2.04 7.40 4.50
C LEU A 38 2.94 6.17 4.32
N VAL A 39 3.55 6.00 3.14
CA VAL A 39 4.49 4.91 2.91
C VAL A 39 5.74 5.05 3.77
N LEU A 40 6.30 6.26 3.92
CA LEU A 40 7.48 6.49 4.76
C LEU A 40 7.20 6.22 6.25
N THR A 41 6.04 6.62 6.76
CA THR A 41 5.64 6.36 8.15
C THR A 41 5.44 4.88 8.44
N GLY A 42 5.05 4.08 7.42
CA GLY A 42 4.88 2.64 7.56
C GLY A 42 6.18 1.83 7.42
N MET A 43 7.33 2.46 7.17
CA MET A 43 8.61 1.77 7.00
C MET A 43 9.33 1.56 8.33
N ASN A 44 9.91 0.38 8.50
CA ASN A 44 10.78 0.08 9.63
C ASN A 44 12.25 0.38 9.28
N TYR A 45 12.80 1.45 9.87
CA TYR A 45 14.17 1.90 9.64
C TYR A 45 15.23 1.11 10.40
N ASP A 46 14.84 0.29 11.39
CA ASP A 46 15.77 -0.54 12.17
C ASP A 46 16.18 -1.81 11.42
N ASN A 47 15.49 -2.14 10.31
CA ASN A 47 15.74 -3.36 9.53
C ASN A 47 16.11 -3.05 8.08
N GLU A 48 17.40 -2.88 7.82
CA GLU A 48 17.95 -2.58 6.50
C GLU A 48 17.55 -3.58 5.40
N LYS A 49 17.28 -4.84 5.76
CA LYS A 49 16.91 -5.88 4.80
C LYS A 49 15.47 -5.72 4.28
N THR A 50 14.57 -5.12 5.07
CA THR A 50 13.16 -4.95 4.69
C THR A 50 12.87 -3.60 4.06
N LEU A 51 13.80 -2.64 4.19
CA LEU A 51 13.66 -1.26 3.69
C LEU A 51 13.33 -1.14 2.19
N TYR A 52 13.73 -2.11 1.36
CA TYR A 52 13.36 -2.12 -0.06
C TYR A 52 12.01 -2.80 -0.33
N GLU A 53 11.69 -3.86 0.39
CA GLU A 53 10.49 -4.67 0.13
C GLU A 53 9.22 -4.06 0.75
N GLU A 54 9.32 -3.35 1.87
CA GLU A 54 8.20 -2.65 2.50
C GLU A 54 7.56 -1.56 1.63
N PRO A 55 8.31 -0.59 1.07
CA PRO A 55 7.73 0.41 0.18
C PRO A 55 7.21 -0.24 -1.12
N LYS A 56 7.84 -1.30 -1.61
CA LYS A 56 7.35 -2.07 -2.77
C LYS A 56 6.01 -2.75 -2.48
N LYS A 57 5.84 -3.37 -1.31
CA LYS A 57 4.55 -3.93 -0.85
C LYS A 57 3.49 -2.85 -0.70
N SER A 58 3.84 -1.72 -0.06
CA SER A 58 2.91 -0.62 0.13
C SER A 58 2.46 -0.02 -1.20
N LEU A 59 3.40 0.28 -2.10
CA LEU A 59 3.10 0.75 -3.45
C LEU A 59 2.26 -0.25 -4.26
N LYS A 60 2.49 -1.55 -4.09
CA LYS A 60 1.65 -2.58 -4.71
C LYS A 60 0.21 -2.52 -4.20
N LYS A 61 -0.03 -2.22 -2.92
CA LYS A 61 -1.38 -1.99 -2.39
C LYS A 61 -2.02 -0.71 -2.95
N PHE A 62 -1.24 0.38 -3.09
CA PHE A 62 -1.76 1.67 -3.57
C PHE A 62 -2.03 1.70 -5.09
N LYS A 63 -1.16 1.10 -5.91
CA LYS A 63 -1.25 1.19 -7.39
C LYS A 63 -1.52 -0.13 -8.09
N GLY A 64 -1.30 -1.26 -7.42
CA GLY A 64 -1.59 -2.59 -7.95
C GLY A 64 -3.01 -2.97 -7.61
N SER A 65 -3.97 -2.40 -8.34
CA SER A 65 -5.38 -2.76 -8.28
C SER A 65 -5.63 -4.15 -8.88
N GLU A 66 -5.13 -5.21 -8.25
CA GLU A 66 -5.55 -6.62 -8.47
C GLU A 66 -5.39 -7.44 -7.19
N GLY A 67 -6.02 -6.99 -6.11
CA GLY A 67 -6.02 -7.70 -4.84
C GLY A 67 -7.00 -7.09 -3.87
N SER A 68 -8.28 -7.40 -4.07
CA SER A 68 -9.43 -6.99 -3.27
C SER A 68 -10.00 -5.59 -3.56
N LEU A 69 -10.74 -5.49 -4.67
CA LEU A 69 -11.94 -4.63 -4.74
C LEU A 69 -13.06 -5.18 -3.82
N SER A 70 -12.74 -5.56 -2.58
CA SER A 70 -13.76 -5.97 -1.60
C SER A 70 -14.24 -4.82 -0.73
N SER A 71 -13.90 -3.57 -1.06
CA SER A 71 -14.36 -2.40 -0.30
C SER A 71 -15.14 -1.38 -1.13
N LEU A 72 -15.70 -1.77 -2.28
CA LEU A 72 -16.93 -1.13 -2.72
C LEU A 72 -18.06 -1.72 -1.86
N GLN A 73 -18.37 -1.03 -0.76
CA GLN A 73 -19.66 -1.05 -0.03
C GLN A 73 -20.11 -2.45 0.45
N GLU A 74 -19.53 -2.96 1.55
CA GLU A 74 -20.00 -2.76 2.93
C GLU A 74 -21.41 -3.33 3.22
N SER A 75 -21.52 -4.66 3.22
CA SER A 75 -22.55 -5.32 4.03
C SER A 75 -22.10 -5.31 5.49
N ILE A 76 -22.73 -4.47 6.32
CA ILE A 76 -22.58 -4.53 7.77
C ILE A 76 -23.05 -5.93 8.20
N LYS A 77 -22.14 -6.74 8.72
CA LYS A 77 -22.52 -8.02 9.32
C LYS A 77 -23.36 -7.74 10.56
N LEU A 78 -24.65 -8.06 10.48
CA LEU A 78 -25.57 -7.95 11.61
C LEU A 78 -25.38 -9.17 12.52
N GLU A 79 -25.34 -8.94 13.83
CA GLU A 79 -25.28 -10.02 14.82
C GLU A 79 -26.59 -10.84 14.80
N PRO A 80 -26.55 -12.16 15.08
CA PRO A 80 -27.74 -13.02 15.01
C PRO A 80 -28.91 -12.54 15.88
N ALA A 81 -28.62 -11.95 17.04
CA ALA A 81 -29.63 -11.40 17.94
C ALA A 81 -30.37 -10.19 17.33
N PHE A 82 -29.70 -9.41 16.48
CA PHE A 82 -30.31 -8.26 15.81
C PHE A 82 -31.21 -8.68 14.66
N LEU A 83 -30.85 -9.73 13.92
CA LEU A 83 -31.67 -10.29 12.85
C LEU A 83 -32.97 -10.88 13.42
N ALA A 84 -32.88 -11.68 14.47
CA ALA A 84 -34.05 -12.31 15.08
C ALA A 84 -35.06 -11.30 15.66
N ALA A 85 -34.58 -10.15 16.13
CA ALA A 85 -35.45 -9.11 16.69
C ALA A 85 -36.09 -8.20 15.63
N ASN A 86 -35.50 -8.09 14.43
CA ASN A 86 -35.88 -7.10 13.42
C ASN A 86 -36.22 -7.72 12.05
N GLU A 87 -36.46 -9.03 12.00
CA GLU A 87 -36.69 -9.80 10.77
C GLU A 87 -37.83 -9.22 9.93
N GLU A 88 -38.99 -8.93 10.52
CA GLU A 88 -40.15 -8.37 9.80
C GLU A 88 -39.85 -6.98 9.21
N ALA A 89 -39.08 -6.15 9.91
CA ALA A 89 -38.73 -4.81 9.47
C ALA A 89 -37.70 -4.84 8.32
N LEU A 90 -36.77 -5.80 8.35
CA LEU A 90 -35.80 -6.01 7.28
C LEU A 90 -36.48 -6.53 6.00
N ILE A 91 -37.38 -7.50 6.14
CA ILE A 91 -38.18 -8.03 5.02
C ILE A 91 -39.01 -6.93 4.37
N ALA A 92 -39.66 -6.06 5.16
CA ALA A 92 -40.45 -4.94 4.64
C ALA A 92 -39.60 -3.87 3.93
N ALA A 93 -38.33 -3.73 4.32
CA ALA A 93 -37.38 -2.78 3.74
C ALA A 93 -36.61 -3.34 2.52
N GLY A 94 -36.80 -4.62 2.18
CA GLY A 94 -36.16 -5.26 1.02
C GLY A 94 -34.71 -5.67 1.23
N TYR A 95 -34.33 -5.96 2.47
CA TYR A 95 -33.03 -6.53 2.85
C TYR A 95 -33.09 -8.04 3.02
#